data_AF-A0A2S6YP10-F1
#
_entry.id   AF-A0A2S6YP10-F1
#
_cell.length_a   1.000
_cell.length_b   1.000
_cell.length_c   1.000
_cell.angle_alpha   90.00
_cell.angle_beta   90.00
_cell.angle_gamma   90.00
#
_symmetry.space_group_name_H-M   'P 1'
#
loop_
_entity.id
_entity.type
_entity.pdbx_description
1 polymer ?
#
loop_
_entity_poly.entity_id
_entity_poly.type
_entity_poly.pdbx_seq_one_letter_code
_entity_poly.pdbx_strand_id
1 'polypeptide(L)'
;MSGASEQRPIPNHWRQTFREVVAAFTTADYRLERIPGVEPVSTETVTRIQRYIRSYGATLTTLPDETWKSSVCIWTGSHWEALIDLWTQGEGRSDLVLHAHVTDAPVFSVRVHLVYVT
;
A
#
# COMPACT_ATOMS: atom_id res chain seq x y z
N MET A 1 10.45 -24.48 15.24
CA MET A 1 9.06 -24.36 14.77
C MET A 1 9.10 -23.49 13.53
N SER A 2 8.74 -24.03 12.37
CA SER A 2 8.59 -23.23 11.15
C SER A 2 7.33 -22.39 11.30
N GLY A 3 7.46 -21.16 11.79
CA GLY A 3 6.34 -20.23 11.84
C GLY A 3 6.01 -19.82 10.42
N ALA A 4 5.04 -20.47 9.79
CA ALA A 4 4.47 -19.97 8.56
C ALA A 4 3.91 -18.57 8.88
N SER A 5 4.34 -17.56 8.12
CA SER A 5 3.84 -16.20 8.29
C SER A 5 2.36 -16.18 7.88
N GLU A 6 1.46 -16.18 8.87
CA GLU A 6 0.02 -16.21 8.63
C GLU A 6 -0.46 -14.87 8.04
N GLN A 7 -1.12 -14.93 6.89
CA GLN A 7 -1.86 -13.79 6.35
C GLN A 7 -3.03 -13.44 7.26
N ARG A 8 -3.20 -12.15 7.52
CA ARG A 8 -4.28 -11.60 8.34
C ARG A 8 -5.00 -10.47 7.60
N PRO A 9 -6.27 -10.19 7.92
CA PRO A 9 -6.94 -9.02 7.38
C PRO A 9 -6.23 -7.72 7.79
N ILE A 10 -6.27 -6.70 6.93
CA ILE A 10 -5.78 -5.36 7.28
C ILE A 10 -6.59 -4.81 8.48
N PRO A 11 -5.93 -4.46 9.60
CA PRO A 11 -6.55 -3.84 10.75
C PRO A 11 -7.30 -2.55 10.41
N ASN A 12 -8.47 -2.35 11.01
CA ASN A 12 -9.34 -1.21 10.71
C ASN A 12 -8.63 0.15 10.88
N HIS A 13 -7.77 0.29 11.90
CA HIS A 13 -7.08 1.54 12.17
C HIS A 13 -5.98 1.89 11.15
N TRP A 14 -5.50 0.94 10.34
CA TRP A 14 -4.54 1.20 9.26
C TRP A 14 -5.22 1.68 7.98
N ARG A 15 -6.48 1.30 7.77
CA ARG A 15 -7.19 1.44 6.49
C ARG A 15 -7.24 2.89 6.02
N GLN A 16 -7.48 3.82 6.94
CA GLN A 16 -7.56 5.24 6.60
C GLN A 16 -6.22 5.76 6.06
N THR A 17 -5.10 5.38 6.66
CA THR A 17 -3.76 5.76 6.16
C THR A 17 -3.50 5.22 4.77
N PHE A 18 -3.87 3.97 4.47
CA PHE A 18 -3.73 3.42 3.12
C PHE A 18 -4.67 4.09 2.10
N ARG A 19 -5.87 4.50 2.51
CA ARG A 19 -6.75 5.33 1.65
C ARG A 19 -6.08 6.65 1.30
N GLU A 20 -5.47 7.32 2.26
CA GLU A 20 -4.76 8.60 2.06
C GLU A 20 -3.52 8.44 1.17
N VAL A 21 -2.74 7.38 1.36
CA VAL A 21 -1.57 7.06 0.51
C VAL A 21 -2.01 6.87 -0.94
N VAL A 22 -3.04 6.07 -1.19
CA VAL A 22 -3.51 5.82 -2.57
C VAL A 22 -4.18 7.06 -3.16
N ALA A 23 -4.93 7.84 -2.37
CA ALA A 23 -5.47 9.12 -2.82
C ALA A 23 -4.36 10.08 -3.26
N ALA A 24 -3.24 10.16 -2.52
CA ALA A 24 -2.08 10.96 -2.90
C ALA A 24 -1.48 10.52 -4.24
N PHE A 25 -1.39 9.21 -4.50
CA PHE A 25 -0.95 8.68 -5.81
C PHE A 25 -1.87 9.11 -6.95
N THR A 26 -3.20 9.15 -6.73
CA THR A 26 -4.16 9.61 -7.76
C THR A 26 -3.96 11.08 -8.16
N THR A 27 -3.38 11.89 -7.26
CA THR A 27 -3.03 13.29 -7.50
C THR A 27 -1.54 13.52 -7.77
N ALA A 28 -0.79 12.45 -8.07
CA ALA A 28 0.65 12.45 -8.30
C ALA A 28 1.54 12.95 -7.13
N ASP A 29 1.02 12.95 -5.90
CA ASP A 29 1.79 13.20 -4.68
C ASP A 29 2.43 11.89 -4.18
N TYR A 30 3.52 11.49 -4.83
CA TYR A 30 4.22 10.24 -4.52
C TYR A 30 5.20 10.35 -3.35
N ARG A 31 5.52 11.56 -2.88
CA ARG A 31 6.50 11.77 -1.80
C ARG A 31 5.88 11.53 -0.42
N LEU A 32 4.55 11.65 -0.30
CA LEU A 32 3.77 11.35 0.91
C LEU A 32 4.20 12.12 2.16
N GLU A 33 4.89 13.26 1.99
CA GLU A 33 5.47 14.06 3.08
C GLU A 33 4.43 14.67 4.04
N ARG A 34 3.14 14.65 3.66
CA ARG A 34 2.04 15.31 4.37
C ARG A 34 1.09 14.37 5.09
N ILE A 35 1.34 13.06 5.08
CA ILE A 35 0.45 12.06 5.69
C ILE A 35 1.02 11.63 7.05
N PRO A 36 0.33 11.91 8.17
CA PRO A 36 0.78 11.48 9.49
C PRO A 36 0.96 9.96 9.58
N GLY A 37 2.06 9.54 10.19
CA GLY A 37 2.38 8.11 10.31
C GLY A 37 2.86 7.46 9.01
N VAL A 38 3.10 8.21 7.94
CA VAL A 38 3.73 7.71 6.71
C VAL A 38 5.13 8.30 6.58
N GLU A 39 6.12 7.46 6.33
CA GLU A 39 7.48 7.91 6.06
C GLU A 39 7.58 8.51 4.64
N PRO A 40 8.31 9.63 4.46
CA PRO A 40 8.58 10.17 3.13
C PRO A 40 9.23 9.15 2.20
N VAL A 41 8.76 9.11 0.96
CA VAL A 41 9.24 8.16 -0.04
C VAL A 41 10.47 8.72 -0.77
N SER A 42 11.53 7.92 -0.89
CA SER A 42 12.74 8.33 -1.61
C SER A 42 12.47 8.57 -3.11
N THR A 43 13.22 9.48 -3.74
CA THR A 43 13.09 9.77 -5.18
C THR A 43 13.22 8.52 -6.07
N GLU A 44 14.10 7.59 -5.69
CA GLU A 44 14.25 6.30 -6.39
C GLU A 44 12.97 5.46 -6.32
N THR A 45 12.38 5.34 -5.13
CA THR A 45 11.14 4.59 -4.92
C THR A 45 9.96 5.26 -5.62
N VAL A 46 9.86 6.59 -5.58
CA VAL A 46 8.88 7.36 -6.37
C VAL A 46 9.01 7.02 -7.86
N THR A 47 10.23 7.07 -8.40
CA THR A 47 10.48 6.78 -9.81
C THR A 47 10.04 5.35 -10.19
N ARG A 48 10.28 4.38 -9.30
CA ARG A 48 9.84 2.99 -9.49
C ARG A 48 8.32 2.86 -9.46
N ILE A 49 7.65 3.42 -8.46
CA ILE A 49 6.18 3.38 -8.32
C ILE A 49 5.51 4.00 -9.55
N GLN A 50 5.96 5.19 -9.96
CA GLN A 50 5.44 5.87 -11.16
C GLN A 50 5.62 5.02 -12.41
N ARG A 51 6.77 4.36 -12.56
CA ARG A 51 7.04 3.47 -13.69
C ARG A 51 6.07 2.28 -13.69
N TYR A 52 5.88 1.59 -12.57
CA TYR A 52 4.98 0.44 -12.50
C TYR A 52 3.53 0.83 -12.81
N ILE A 53 3.03 1.90 -12.20
CA ILE A 53 1.66 2.39 -12.46
C ILE A 53 1.51 2.79 -13.94
N ARG A 54 2.47 3.54 -14.49
CA ARG A 54 2.42 3.96 -15.90
C ARG A 54 2.51 2.78 -16.86
N SER A 55 3.37 1.81 -16.58
CA SER A 55 3.56 0.62 -17.40
C SER A 55 2.34 -0.31 -17.35
N TYR A 56 1.58 -0.32 -16.26
CA TYR A 56 0.33 -1.06 -16.17
C TYR A 56 -0.73 -0.50 -17.13
N GLY A 57 -0.72 0.80 -17.39
CA GLY A 57 -1.53 1.41 -18.46
C GLY A 57 -2.97 1.76 -18.08
N ALA A 58 -3.31 1.73 -16.79
CA ALA A 58 -4.62 2.14 -16.28
C ALA A 58 -4.54 3.28 -15.26
N THR A 59 -5.62 4.04 -15.13
CA THR A 59 -5.74 5.15 -14.17
C THR A 59 -6.13 4.63 -12.80
N LEU A 60 -5.24 4.77 -11.81
CA LEU A 60 -5.56 4.49 -10.41
C LEU A 60 -6.74 5.33 -9.91
N THR A 61 -7.56 4.75 -9.04
CA THR A 61 -8.64 5.41 -8.32
C THR A 61 -8.50 5.16 -6.81
N THR A 62 -9.35 5.81 -6.01
CA THR A 62 -9.39 5.61 -4.56
C THR A 62 -9.75 4.17 -4.21
N LEU A 63 -9.28 3.71 -3.05
CA LEU A 63 -9.64 2.38 -2.54
C LEU A 63 -11.12 2.37 -2.15
N PRO A 64 -11.97 1.43 -2.61
CA PRO A 64 -13.31 1.23 -2.06
C PRO A 64 -13.27 0.34 -0.80
N ASP A 65 -14.42 0.01 -0.20
CA ASP A 65 -14.47 -0.89 0.97
C ASP A 65 -14.14 -2.34 0.61
N GLU A 66 -14.40 -2.73 -0.64
CA GLU A 66 -14.08 -4.04 -1.19
C GLU A 66 -12.58 -4.38 -1.12
N THR A 67 -11.69 -3.38 -1.13
CA THR A 67 -10.24 -3.55 -0.99
C THR A 67 -9.88 -4.44 0.19
N TRP A 68 -10.59 -4.32 1.31
CA TRP A 68 -10.24 -5.00 2.56
C TRP A 68 -10.65 -6.47 2.59
N LYS A 69 -11.39 -6.95 1.58
CA LYS A 69 -11.79 -8.36 1.46
C LYS A 69 -10.65 -9.24 0.96
N SER A 70 -9.67 -8.67 0.25
CA SER A 70 -8.55 -9.40 -0.34
C SER A 70 -7.17 -8.86 0.03
N SER A 71 -7.08 -7.60 0.47
CA SER A 71 -5.84 -7.06 1.06
C SER A 71 -5.49 -7.76 2.37
N VAL A 72 -4.21 -8.04 2.57
CA VAL A 72 -3.71 -8.80 3.73
C VAL A 72 -2.47 -8.16 4.34
N CYS A 73 -2.21 -8.46 5.60
CA CYS A 73 -0.92 -8.22 6.23
C CYS A 73 -0.29 -9.51 6.76
N ILE A 74 1.05 -9.51 6.82
CA ILE A 74 1.86 -10.67 7.18
C ILE A 74 2.93 -10.21 8.17
N TRP A 75 3.04 -10.87 9.32
CA TRP A 75 4.12 -10.58 10.26
C TRP A 75 5.43 -11.20 9.77
N THR A 76 6.49 -10.41 9.67
CA THR A 76 7.82 -10.86 9.20
C THR A 76 8.78 -11.24 10.33
N GLY A 77 8.34 -11.11 11.59
CA GLY A 77 9.21 -11.22 12.76
C GLY A 77 9.71 -9.86 13.29
N SER A 78 9.69 -8.81 12.45
CA SER A 78 10.15 -7.45 12.83
C SER A 78 9.14 -6.35 12.53
N HIS A 79 8.37 -6.50 11.46
CA HIS A 79 7.34 -5.56 11.02
C HIS A 79 6.21 -6.34 10.32
N TRP A 80 5.11 -5.67 10.04
CA TRP A 80 4.07 -6.19 9.17
C TRP A 80 4.37 -5.80 7.73
N GLU A 81 4.31 -6.73 6.80
CA GLU A 81 4.11 -6.42 5.39
C GLU A 81 2.61 -6.24 5.18
N ALA A 82 2.20 -5.15 4.53
CA ALA A 82 0.84 -4.90 4.09
C ALA A 82 0.80 -4.95 2.56
N LEU A 83 -0.08 -5.79 2.03
CA LEU A 83 -0.33 -5.98 0.60
C LEU A 83 -1.74 -5.45 0.33
N ILE A 84 -1.81 -4.27 -0.29
CA ILE A 84 -3.06 -3.56 -0.56
C ILE A 84 -3.38 -3.64 -2.05
N ASP A 85 -4.49 -4.29 -2.38
CA ASP A 85 -4.99 -4.34 -3.76
C ASP A 85 -5.41 -2.95 -4.22
N LEU A 86 -4.87 -2.53 -5.36
CA LEU A 86 -5.19 -1.24 -5.96
C LEU A 86 -6.37 -1.35 -6.93
N TRP A 87 -6.96 -0.19 -7.20
CA TRP A 87 -8.17 -0.08 -8.00
C TRP A 87 -7.95 0.90 -9.14
N THR A 88 -8.60 0.66 -10.28
CA THR A 88 -8.54 1.50 -11.47
C THR A 88 -9.93 1.90 -11.95
N GLN A 89 -10.04 3.04 -12.65
CA GLN A 89 -11.33 3.62 -13.07
C GLN A 89 -12.14 2.76 -14.05
N GLY A 90 -11.54 1.73 -14.67
CA GLY A 90 -12.21 0.85 -15.64
C GLY A 90 -12.35 -0.60 -15.18
N GLU A 91 -11.29 -1.17 -14.61
CA GLU A 91 -11.24 -2.61 -14.28
C GLU A 91 -11.82 -2.90 -12.89
N GLY A 92 -11.93 -1.88 -12.03
CA GLY A 92 -12.19 -2.08 -10.62
C GLY A 92 -10.90 -2.55 -9.93
N ARG A 93 -10.93 -3.68 -9.22
CA ARG A 93 -9.74 -4.25 -8.59
C ARG A 93 -8.75 -4.68 -9.68
N SER A 94 -7.56 -4.10 -9.68
CA SER A 94 -6.50 -4.44 -10.63
C SER A 94 -5.54 -5.48 -10.08
N ASP A 95 -4.61 -5.94 -10.93
CA ASP A 95 -3.48 -6.78 -10.51
C ASP A 95 -2.35 -5.96 -9.86
N LEU A 96 -2.56 -4.66 -9.63
CA LEU A 96 -1.58 -3.83 -8.93
C LEU A 96 -1.71 -3.97 -7.42
N VAL A 97 -0.59 -4.16 -6.74
CA VAL A 97 -0.50 -4.21 -5.29
C VAL A 97 0.44 -3.12 -4.78
N LEU A 98 -0.03 -2.36 -3.79
CA LEU A 98 0.82 -1.53 -2.94
C LEU A 98 1.40 -2.41 -1.82
N HIS A 99 2.73 -2.50 -1.81
CA HIS A 99 3.48 -3.15 -0.74
C HIS A 99 4.03 -2.09 0.21
N ALA A 100 3.69 -2.21 1.49
CA ALA A 100 4.21 -1.35 2.55
C ALA A 100 4.67 -2.15 3.76
N HIS A 101 5.64 -1.59 4.49
CA HIS A 101 6.04 -2.08 5.79
C HIS A 101 5.34 -1.26 6.87
N VAL A 102 4.78 -1.92 7.88
CA VAL A 102 4.04 -1.30 8.96
C VAL A 102 4.61 -1.70 10.31
N THR A 103 4.92 -0.70 11.13
CA THR A 103 5.12 -0.86 12.57
C THR A 103 3.86 -0.38 13.25
N ASP A 104 3.27 -1.18 14.15
CA ASP A 104 2.02 -0.84 14.84
C ASP A 104 2.20 -0.63 16.36
N ALA A 105 3.41 -0.87 16.86
CA ALA A 105 3.79 -0.62 18.24
C ALA A 105 5.30 -0.38 18.34
N PRO A 106 5.78 0.55 19.20
CA PRO A 106 4.99 1.42 20.07
C PRO A 106 4.31 2.60 19.35
N VAL A 107 4.72 2.91 18.12
CA VAL A 107 4.16 4.00 17.31
C VAL A 107 3.80 3.46 15.93
N PHE A 108 2.61 3.82 15.47
CA PHE A 108 2.16 3.46 14.13
C PHE A 108 2.98 4.19 13.06
N SER A 109 3.54 3.43 12.12
CA SER A 109 4.31 3.96 11.00
C SER A 109 4.16 3.07 9.77
N VAL A 110 3.98 3.69 8.61
CA VAL A 110 3.89 3.05 7.30
C VAL A 110 5.05 3.54 6.44
N ARG A 111 5.82 2.60 5.90
CA ARG A 111 6.83 2.85 4.87
C ARG A 111 6.39 2.17 3.58
N VAL A 112 6.10 2.95 2.55
CA VAL A 112 5.82 2.41 1.22
C VAL A 112 7.10 1.78 0.65
N HIS A 113 7.04 0.50 0.29
CA HIS A 113 8.17 -0.22 -0.27
C HIS A 113 8.16 -0.15 -1.81
N LEU A 114 7.07 -0.58 -2.45
CA LEU A 114 6.91 -0.50 -3.91
C LEU A 114 5.44 -0.73 -4.32
N VAL A 115 5.13 -0.44 -5.59
CA VAL A 115 3.92 -0.91 -6.28
C VAL A 115 4.36 -1.88 -7.38
N TYR A 116 3.65 -2.99 -7.55
CA TYR A 116 3.97 -4.02 -8.54
C TYR A 116 2.71 -4.74 -9.03
N VAL A 117 2.87 -5.53 -10.09
CA VAL A 117 1.82 -6.38 -10.66
C VAL A 117 1.96 -7.80 -10.10
N THR A 118 0.87 -8.42 -9.67
CA THR A 118 0.80 -9.81 -9.17
C THR A 118 0.25 -10.79 -10.19
#